data_AF-A0A947WFF7-F1
#
_entry.id   AF-A0A947WFF7-F1
#
_cell.length_a   1.000
_cell.length_b   1.000
_cell.length_c   1.000
_cell.angle_alpha   90.00
_cell.angle_beta   90.00
_cell.angle_gamma   90.00
#
_symmetry.space_group_name_H-M   'P 1'
#
loop_
_entity.id
_entity.type
_entity.pdbx_description
1 polymer ?
#
loop_
_entity_poly.entity_id
_entity_poly.type
_entity_poly.pdbx_seq_one_letter_code
_entity_poly.pdbx_strand_id
1 'polypeptide(L)'
;MPRFTVVLCVLLALSIPAATATAQDLPDLEFEKYVLDNGLQVILHEDHSVPLVSVNIWYHVGSKNEKPGRTGFAHLFEHMMFQGSENHDEDYFAPLQKIGGTINGSTTEDRTNYWENVPSDQLELALWLEADRMGFLIPAMTQERLDNQKDVVQNEKRQGENQP
;
A
#
# COMPACT_ATOMS: atom_id res chain seq x y z
N MET A 1 14.65 -77.88 -5.13
CA MET A 1 14.66 -77.00 -3.95
C MET A 1 15.81 -76.00 -4.05
N PRO A 2 15.58 -74.75 -4.46
CA PRO A 2 16.57 -73.69 -4.31
C PRO A 2 16.25 -72.80 -3.10
N ARG A 3 17.31 -72.33 -2.44
CA ARG A 3 17.31 -71.52 -1.22
C ARG A 3 16.97 -70.06 -1.56
N PHE A 4 15.98 -69.48 -0.87
CA PHE A 4 15.73 -68.04 -0.89
C PHE A 4 16.63 -67.35 0.14
N THR A 5 17.53 -66.50 -0.34
CA THR A 5 18.34 -65.60 0.49
C THR A 5 17.50 -64.37 0.84
N VAL A 6 17.21 -64.17 2.13
CA VAL A 6 16.57 -62.94 2.62
C VAL A 6 17.67 -61.91 2.87
N VAL A 7 17.67 -60.82 2.11
CA VAL A 7 18.51 -59.65 2.38
C VAL A 7 17.77 -58.76 3.38
N LEU A 8 18.32 -58.65 4.59
CA LEU A 8 17.83 -57.75 5.63
C LEU A 8 18.34 -56.32 5.34
N CYS A 9 17.49 -55.47 4.78
CA CYS A 9 17.77 -54.04 4.67
C CYS A 9 17.63 -53.39 6.06
N VAL A 10 18.76 -53.05 6.68
CA VAL A 10 18.80 -52.19 7.87
C VAL A 10 18.59 -50.74 7.41
N LEU A 11 17.40 -50.20 7.62
CA LEU A 11 17.12 -48.77 7.49
C LEU A 11 17.73 -48.04 8.70
N LEU A 12 18.90 -47.44 8.52
CA LEU A 12 19.40 -46.44 9.46
C LEU A 12 18.55 -45.17 9.33
N ALA A 13 17.69 -44.92 10.31
CA ALA A 13 17.02 -43.64 10.47
C ALA A 13 18.04 -42.58 10.90
N LEU A 14 18.54 -41.81 9.93
CA LEU A 14 19.28 -40.58 10.20
C LEU A 14 18.29 -39.54 10.75
N SER A 15 18.33 -39.34 12.06
CA SER A 15 17.65 -38.23 12.72
C SER A 15 18.30 -36.92 12.29
N ILE A 16 17.67 -36.20 11.36
CA ILE A 16 18.05 -34.84 11.01
C ILE A 16 17.72 -33.96 12.22
N PRO A 17 18.70 -33.27 12.84
CA PRO A 17 18.40 -32.35 13.93
C PRO A 17 17.57 -31.20 13.36
N ALA A 18 16.40 -30.97 13.96
CA ALA A 18 15.59 -29.80 13.65
C ALA A 18 16.40 -28.55 14.03
N ALA A 19 16.77 -27.75 13.04
CA ALA A 19 17.37 -26.45 13.29
C ALA A 19 16.33 -25.59 14.00
N THR A 20 16.57 -25.29 15.28
CA THR A 20 15.83 -24.25 16.00
C THR A 20 16.15 -22.91 15.34
N ALA A 21 15.16 -22.33 14.65
CA ALA A 21 15.26 -20.97 14.17
C ALA A 21 15.49 -20.05 15.37
N THR A 22 16.68 -19.48 15.48
CA THR A 22 16.95 -18.39 16.42
C THR A 22 16.11 -17.20 15.98
N ALA A 23 15.25 -16.68 16.84
CA ALA A 23 14.60 -15.39 16.61
C ALA A 23 15.71 -14.38 16.29
N GLN A 24 15.71 -13.83 15.08
CA GLN A 24 16.58 -12.71 14.76
C GLN A 24 16.15 -11.54 15.65
N ASP A 25 17.07 -11.01 16.45
CA ASP A 25 16.87 -9.71 17.09
C ASP A 25 16.59 -8.69 15.98
N LEU A 26 15.38 -8.13 16.00
CA LEU A 26 15.01 -7.07 15.06
C LEU A 26 15.89 -5.86 15.38
N PRO A 27 16.44 -5.18 14.36
CA PRO A 27 17.20 -3.96 14.59
C PRO A 27 16.32 -2.92 15.30
N ASP A 28 16.90 -2.26 16.31
CA ASP A 28 16.23 -1.17 17.01
C ASP A 28 16.14 0.03 16.06
N LEU A 29 14.92 0.45 15.75
CA LEU A 29 14.64 1.54 14.80
C LEU A 29 14.14 2.73 15.59
N GLU A 30 14.94 3.79 15.66
CA GLU A 30 14.53 5.03 16.29
C GLU A 30 13.47 5.73 15.42
N PHE A 31 12.33 6.08 16.01
CA PHE A 31 11.28 6.86 15.34
C PHE A 31 10.57 7.76 16.36
N GLU A 32 10.01 8.85 15.87
CA GLU A 32 9.14 9.74 16.62
C GLU A 32 7.67 9.44 16.34
N LYS A 33 6.82 9.62 17.35
CA LYS A 33 5.37 9.55 17.22
C LYS A 33 4.73 10.77 17.85
N TYR A 34 3.90 11.44 17.07
CA TYR A 34 3.13 12.58 17.54
C TYR A 34 1.78 12.66 16.81
N VAL A 35 0.91 13.52 17.32
CA VAL A 35 -0.45 13.72 16.79
C VAL A 35 -0.60 15.19 16.45
N LEU A 36 -1.05 15.48 15.23
CA LEU A 36 -1.35 16.83 14.79
C LEU A 36 -2.68 17.32 15.41
N ASP A 37 -2.92 18.63 15.39
CA ASP A 37 -4.14 19.23 15.95
C ASP A 37 -5.44 18.70 15.32
N ASN A 38 -5.38 18.23 14.08
CA ASN A 38 -6.50 17.60 13.37
C ASN A 38 -6.71 16.11 13.71
N GLY A 39 -5.89 15.55 14.60
CA GLY A 39 -5.93 14.15 15.02
C GLY A 39 -5.13 13.18 14.16
N LEU A 40 -4.45 13.64 13.10
CA LEU A 40 -3.59 12.80 12.27
C LEU A 40 -2.38 12.30 13.09
N GLN A 41 -2.20 10.98 13.14
CA GLN A 41 -1.04 10.36 13.76
C GLN A 41 0.13 10.36 12.79
N VAL A 42 1.28 10.84 13.23
CA VAL A 42 2.51 10.87 12.43
C VAL A 42 3.52 9.95 13.08
N ILE A 43 4.16 9.13 12.24
CA ILE A 43 5.31 8.30 12.59
C ILE A 43 6.46 8.77 11.70
N LEU A 44 7.51 9.31 12.30
CA LEU A 44 8.65 9.86 11.59
C LEU A 44 9.90 9.04 11.91
N HIS A 45 10.55 8.53 10.89
CA HIS A 45 11.89 7.96 10.98
C HIS A 45 12.79 8.75 10.05
N GLU A 46 13.86 9.33 10.60
CA GLU A 46 14.83 10.12 9.85
C GLU A 46 16.13 9.34 9.68
N ASP A 47 16.53 9.14 8.43
CA ASP A 47 17.82 8.55 8.05
C ASP A 47 18.39 9.32 6.85
N HIS A 48 19.60 9.83 6.99
CA HIS A 48 20.31 10.57 5.95
C HIS A 48 21.26 9.72 5.10
N SER A 49 21.18 8.39 5.20
CA SER A 49 22.00 7.45 4.43
C SER A 49 21.79 7.57 2.91
N VAL A 50 20.59 7.96 2.49
CA VAL A 50 20.21 8.17 1.08
C VAL A 50 19.37 9.45 0.91
N PRO A 51 19.49 10.16 -0.22
CA PRO A 51 18.74 11.40 -0.48
C PRO A 51 17.31 11.10 -0.99
N LEU A 52 16.56 10.29 -0.26
CA LEU A 52 15.19 9.89 -0.59
C LEU A 52 14.29 10.07 0.63
N VAL A 53 13.02 10.38 0.38
CA VAL A 53 11.98 10.36 1.39
C VAL A 53 10.81 9.51 0.90
N SER A 54 10.26 8.71 1.81
CA SER A 54 9.03 7.95 1.63
C SER A 54 7.93 8.57 2.47
N VAL A 55 6.86 9.02 1.82
CA VAL A 55 5.64 9.48 2.48
C VAL A 55 4.58 8.39 2.31
N ASN A 56 3.82 8.11 3.36
CA ASN A 56 2.79 7.07 3.33
C ASN A 56 1.58 7.47 4.18
N ILE A 57 0.43 7.55 3.53
CA ILE A 57 -0.83 7.94 4.17
C ILE A 57 -1.72 6.71 4.29
N TRP A 58 -2.11 6.37 5.53
CA TRP A 58 -2.95 5.22 5.83
C TRP A 58 -4.31 5.66 6.35
N TYR A 59 -5.35 5.16 5.71
CA TYR A 59 -6.73 5.28 6.16
C TYR A 59 -7.20 3.93 6.71
N HIS A 60 -7.73 3.94 7.93
CA HIS A 60 -8.36 2.77 8.56
C HIS A 60 -9.77 2.50 8.01
N VAL A 61 -9.87 2.45 6.68
CA VAL A 61 -11.09 2.19 5.91
C VAL A 61 -10.73 1.25 4.79
N GLY A 62 -11.53 0.20 4.59
CA GLY A 62 -11.38 -0.76 3.49
C GLY A 62 -12.73 -1.35 3.09
N SER A 63 -12.73 -2.43 2.29
CA SER A 63 -13.96 -3.05 1.79
C SER A 63 -14.88 -3.55 2.92
N LYS A 64 -14.33 -3.89 4.11
CA LYS A 64 -15.12 -4.30 5.28
C LYS A 64 -16.05 -3.20 5.80
N ASN A 65 -15.75 -1.93 5.51
CA ASN A 65 -16.50 -0.77 5.99
C ASN A 65 -17.70 -0.43 5.08
N GLU A 66 -17.85 -1.15 3.97
CA GLU A 66 -18.92 -0.94 3.01
C GLU A 66 -20.27 -1.41 3.53
N LYS A 67 -21.35 -0.87 2.95
CA LYS A 67 -22.72 -1.25 3.30
C LYS A 67 -23.24 -2.28 2.30
N PRO A 68 -24.05 -3.27 2.74
CA PRO A 68 -24.74 -4.16 1.81
C PRO A 68 -25.50 -3.38 0.73
N GLY A 69 -25.36 -3.79 -0.53
CA GLY A 69 -25.94 -3.09 -1.68
C GLY A 69 -25.19 -1.81 -2.10
N ARG A 70 -24.10 -1.46 -1.40
CA ARG A 70 -23.20 -0.34 -1.70
C ARG A 70 -21.76 -0.79 -1.55
N THR A 71 -21.32 -1.63 -2.48
CA THR A 71 -20.00 -2.28 -2.46
C THR A 71 -19.09 -1.78 -3.58
N GLY A 72 -17.77 -1.88 -3.40
CA GLY A 72 -16.74 -1.40 -4.34
C GLY A 72 -16.43 0.09 -4.22
N PHE A 73 -16.94 0.76 -3.19
CA PHE A 73 -16.69 2.17 -2.92
C PHE A 73 -15.29 2.41 -2.38
N ALA A 74 -14.73 1.53 -1.55
CA ALA A 74 -13.40 1.74 -0.99
C ALA A 74 -12.35 1.81 -2.11
N HIS A 75 -12.37 0.81 -3.01
CA HIS A 75 -11.47 0.77 -4.15
C HIS A 75 -11.79 1.86 -5.19
N LEU A 76 -13.07 2.14 -5.47
CA LEU A 76 -13.41 3.26 -6.36
C LEU A 76 -12.93 4.62 -5.80
N PHE A 77 -13.02 4.81 -4.48
CA PHE A 77 -12.55 6.03 -3.83
C PHE A 77 -11.02 6.14 -3.91
N GLU A 78 -10.30 5.01 -3.87
CA GLU A 78 -8.87 4.98 -4.15
C GLU A 78 -8.54 5.62 -5.51
N HIS A 79 -9.25 5.21 -6.56
CA HIS A 79 -9.08 5.77 -7.90
C HIS A 79 -9.43 7.26 -7.95
N MET A 80 -10.53 7.65 -7.29
CA MET A 80 -10.96 9.04 -7.27
C MET A 80 -9.93 9.97 -6.60
N MET A 81 -9.17 9.48 -5.62
CA MET A 81 -8.09 10.23 -4.96
C MET A 81 -6.88 10.52 -5.86
N PHE A 82 -6.86 9.98 -7.09
CA PHE A 82 -5.85 10.30 -8.11
C PHE A 82 -6.36 11.25 -9.19
N GLN A 83 -7.65 11.62 -9.17
CA GLN A 83 -8.27 12.44 -10.22
C GLN A 83 -8.17 13.96 -9.98
N GLY A 84 -7.31 14.38 -9.06
CA GLY A 84 -7.08 15.78 -8.71
C GLY A 84 -7.89 16.27 -7.51
N SER A 85 -7.65 17.52 -7.17
CA SER A 85 -8.20 18.27 -6.03
C SER A 85 -8.33 19.75 -6.39
N GLU A 86 -8.89 20.58 -5.49
CA GLU A 86 -9.17 21.98 -5.79
C GLU A 86 -7.93 22.77 -6.25
N ASN A 87 -6.78 22.55 -5.61
CA ASN A 87 -5.56 23.30 -5.91
C ASN A 87 -4.63 22.57 -6.88
N HIS A 88 -4.92 21.30 -7.21
CA HIS A 88 -4.26 20.50 -8.25
C HIS A 88 -5.30 19.71 -9.04
N ASP A 89 -6.00 20.39 -9.95
CA ASP A 89 -7.12 19.81 -10.72
C ASP A 89 -6.67 18.95 -11.92
N GLU A 90 -5.55 18.24 -11.74
CA GLU A 90 -4.91 17.39 -12.74
C GLU A 90 -4.63 15.99 -12.17
N ASP A 91 -4.05 15.12 -12.99
CA ASP A 91 -3.60 13.81 -12.56
C ASP A 91 -2.57 13.91 -11.43
N TYR A 92 -2.76 13.10 -10.38
CA TYR A 92 -1.91 13.12 -9.18
C TYR A 92 -0.50 12.55 -9.44
N PHE A 93 -0.35 11.62 -10.40
CA PHE A 93 0.92 10.95 -10.66
C PHE A 93 1.89 11.85 -11.41
N ALA A 94 1.41 12.64 -12.37
CA ALA A 94 2.22 13.45 -13.26
C ALA A 94 3.29 14.33 -12.56
N PRO A 95 2.96 15.16 -11.53
CA PRO A 95 3.97 15.99 -10.87
C PRO A 95 5.05 15.16 -10.17
N LEU A 96 4.69 14.04 -9.53
CA LEU A 96 5.62 13.17 -8.83
C LEU A 96 6.50 12.37 -9.80
N GLN A 97 5.94 11.86 -10.89
CA GLN A 97 6.73 11.14 -11.90
C GLN A 97 7.73 12.06 -12.62
N LYS A 98 7.36 13.34 -12.83
CA LYS A 98 8.23 14.33 -13.49
C LYS A 98 9.51 14.61 -12.70
N ILE A 99 9.47 14.51 -11.38
CA ILE A 99 10.64 14.65 -10.50
C ILE A 99 11.38 13.32 -10.26
N GLY A 100 11.00 12.24 -10.95
CA GLY A 100 11.59 10.90 -10.78
C GLY A 100 11.03 10.12 -9.58
N GLY A 101 9.91 10.57 -9.02
CA GLY A 101 9.22 9.87 -7.94
C GLY A 101 8.50 8.60 -8.40
N THR A 102 8.28 7.70 -7.45
CA THR A 102 7.41 6.52 -7.62
C THR A 102 6.25 6.63 -6.64
N ILE A 103 5.06 6.23 -7.07
CA ILE A 103 3.84 6.38 -6.29
C ILE A 103 2.90 5.21 -6.58
N ASN A 104 2.14 4.79 -5.57
CA ASN A 104 0.99 3.92 -5.77
C ASN A 104 -0.06 4.04 -4.65
N GLY A 105 -1.22 3.44 -4.88
CA GLY A 105 -2.27 3.18 -3.89
C GLY A 105 -2.52 1.69 -3.73
N SER A 106 -3.17 1.32 -2.63
CA SER A 106 -3.83 0.01 -2.55
C SER A 106 -4.97 0.04 -1.53
N THR A 107 -6.00 -0.78 -1.80
CA THR A 107 -7.13 -1.02 -0.92
C THR A 107 -7.24 -2.49 -0.57
N THR A 108 -7.57 -2.76 0.69
CA THR A 108 -7.83 -4.08 1.24
C THR A 108 -9.14 -4.05 2.02
N GLU A 109 -9.50 -5.16 2.64
CA GLU A 109 -10.59 -5.24 3.61
C GLU A 109 -10.45 -4.23 4.76
N ASP A 110 -9.22 -4.01 5.26
CA ASP A 110 -8.98 -3.28 6.50
C ASP A 110 -8.50 -1.83 6.33
N ARG A 111 -7.91 -1.52 5.18
CA ARG A 111 -7.21 -0.25 4.93
C ARG A 111 -7.20 0.13 3.46
N THR A 112 -7.03 1.43 3.24
CA THR A 112 -6.57 2.03 1.99
C THR A 112 -5.33 2.85 2.33
N ASN A 113 -4.28 2.71 1.54
CA ASN A 113 -3.08 3.51 1.71
C ASN A 113 -2.57 4.04 0.38
N TYR A 114 -1.85 5.15 0.47
CA TYR A 114 -1.16 5.79 -0.63
C TYR A 114 0.26 6.08 -0.21
N TRP A 115 1.20 5.96 -1.14
CA TRP A 115 2.60 6.21 -0.83
C TRP A 115 3.35 6.75 -2.02
N GLU A 116 4.41 7.49 -1.73
CA GLU A 116 5.30 8.06 -2.71
C GLU A 116 6.73 8.03 -2.18
N ASN A 117 7.66 7.65 -3.05
CA ASN A 117 9.09 7.81 -2.84
C ASN A 117 9.57 8.92 -3.76
N VAL A 118 10.19 9.93 -3.19
CA VAL A 118 10.67 11.12 -3.92
C VAL A 118 12.10 11.48 -3.50
N PRO A 119 12.85 12.22 -4.33
CA PRO A 119 14.07 12.89 -3.89
C PRO A 119 13.81 13.73 -2.63
N SER A 120 14.77 13.76 -1.70
CA SER A 120 14.58 14.41 -0.39
C SER A 120 14.27 15.91 -0.47
N ASP A 121 14.73 16.59 -1.52
CA ASP A 121 14.44 18.01 -1.79
C ASP A 121 13.00 18.24 -2.31
N GLN A 122 12.23 17.18 -2.56
CA GLN A 122 10.86 17.21 -3.05
C GLN A 122 9.82 16.82 -1.99
N LEU A 123 10.23 16.68 -0.72
CA LEU A 123 9.32 16.35 0.38
C LEU A 123 8.14 17.34 0.48
N GLU A 124 8.40 18.63 0.30
CA GLU A 124 7.36 19.66 0.36
C GLU A 124 6.27 19.44 -0.71
N LEU A 125 6.67 19.05 -1.94
CA LEU A 125 5.71 18.75 -3.01
C LEU A 125 4.83 17.56 -2.64
N ALA A 126 5.43 16.46 -2.15
CA ALA A 126 4.68 15.28 -1.75
C ALA A 126 3.66 15.61 -0.64
N LEU A 127 4.11 16.27 0.43
CA LEU A 127 3.22 16.65 1.54
C LEU A 127 2.14 17.64 1.12
N TRP A 128 2.44 18.57 0.22
CA TRP A 128 1.46 19.53 -0.29
C TRP A 128 0.37 18.83 -1.10
N LEU A 129 0.75 17.91 -1.99
CA LEU A 129 -0.19 17.10 -2.78
C LEU A 129 -1.09 16.24 -1.88
N GLU A 130 -0.51 15.58 -0.86
CA GLU A 130 -1.28 14.79 0.10
C GLU A 130 -2.28 15.63 0.90
N ALA A 131 -1.83 16.79 1.39
CA ALA A 131 -2.68 17.72 2.13
C ALA A 131 -3.83 18.25 1.27
N ASP A 132 -3.56 18.58 0.01
CA ASP A 132 -4.57 19.13 -0.90
C ASP A 132 -5.66 18.13 -1.21
N ARG A 133 -5.31 16.89 -1.61
CA ARG A 133 -6.33 15.87 -1.87
C ARG A 133 -7.06 15.40 -0.60
N MET A 134 -6.45 15.52 0.58
CA MET A 134 -7.13 15.20 1.84
C MET A 134 -8.13 16.28 2.24
N GLY A 135 -7.78 17.56 2.08
CA GLY A 135 -8.60 18.70 2.51
C GLY A 135 -9.60 19.19 1.46
N PHE A 136 -9.26 19.07 0.18
CA PHE A 136 -9.92 19.77 -0.92
C PHE A 136 -10.25 18.86 -2.12
N LEU A 137 -10.61 17.60 -1.84
CA LEU A 137 -11.00 16.64 -2.87
C LEU A 137 -12.31 17.00 -3.57
N ILE A 138 -13.33 17.37 -2.78
CA ILE A 138 -14.73 17.46 -3.22
C ILE A 138 -14.93 18.35 -4.46
N PRO A 139 -14.30 19.54 -4.57
CA PRO A 139 -14.45 20.39 -5.74
C PRO A 139 -14.02 19.73 -7.06
N ALA A 140 -13.04 18.82 -7.02
CA ALA A 140 -12.54 18.09 -8.18
C ALA A 140 -13.41 16.85 -8.53
N MET A 141 -14.40 16.50 -7.71
CA MET A 141 -15.23 15.31 -7.93
C MET A 141 -16.39 15.62 -8.90
N THR A 142 -16.14 15.45 -10.19
CA THR A 142 -17.17 15.59 -11.24
C THR A 142 -17.83 14.26 -11.58
N GLN A 143 -19.06 14.32 -12.11
CA GLN A 143 -19.77 13.14 -12.59
C GLN A 143 -19.01 12.45 -13.73
N GLU A 144 -18.36 13.23 -14.60
CA GLU A 144 -17.54 12.71 -15.70
C GLU A 144 -16.36 11.88 -15.18
N ARG A 145 -15.59 12.40 -14.22
CA ARG A 145 -14.47 11.67 -13.60
C ARG A 145 -14.95 10.39 -12.92
N LEU A 146 -16.07 10.48 -12.20
CA LEU A 146 -16.67 9.33 -11.54
C LEU A 146 -17.07 8.23 -12.53
N ASP A 147 -17.70 8.58 -13.65
CA ASP A 147 -18.14 7.60 -14.63
C ASP A 147 -16.96 6.97 -15.38
N ASN A 148 -15.93 7.76 -15.70
CA ASN A 148 -14.68 7.24 -16.24
C ASN A 148 -14.01 6.23 -15.28
N GLN A 149 -13.89 6.56 -13.99
CA GLN A 149 -13.24 5.67 -13.03
C GLN A 149 -14.10 4.43 -12.70
N LYS A 150 -15.42 4.51 -12.76
CA LYS A 150 -16.28 3.31 -12.69
C LYS A 150 -15.98 2.35 -13.83
N ASP A 151 -15.79 2.85 -15.06
CA ASP A 151 -15.48 2.00 -16.20
C ASP A 151 -14.10 1.33 -16.06
N VAL A 152 -13.10 2.05 -15.55
CA VAL A 152 -11.77 1.51 -15.23
C VAL A 152 -11.86 0.38 -14.19
N VAL A 153 -12.46 0.65 -13.03
CA VAL A 153 -12.58 -0.33 -11.94
C VAL A 153 -13.40 -1.56 -12.36
N GLN A 154 -14.42 -1.38 -13.22
CA GLN A 154 -15.16 -2.49 -13.81
C GLN A 154 -14.28 -3.34 -14.73
N ASN A 155 -13.38 -2.72 -15.51
CA ASN A 155 -12.45 -3.43 -16.37
C ASN A 155 -11.43 -4.23 -15.56
N GLU A 156 -10.83 -3.65 -14.52
CA GLU A 156 -9.91 -4.36 -13.62
C GLU A 156 -10.59 -5.56 -12.96
N LYS A 157 -11.85 -5.40 -12.55
CA LYS A 157 -12.65 -6.52 -12.03
C LYS A 157 -12.86 -7.62 -13.06
N ARG A 158 -13.07 -7.27 -14.34
CA ARG A 158 -13.17 -8.27 -15.42
C ARG A 158 -11.82 -8.97 -15.67
N GLN A 159 -10.71 -8.29 -15.41
CA GLN A 159 -9.35 -8.81 -15.55
C GLN A 159 -8.84 -9.57 -14.31
N GLY A 160 -9.59 -9.53 -13.20
CA GLY A 160 -9.23 -10.20 -11.95
C GLY A 160 -8.22 -9.42 -11.09
N GLU A 161 -7.93 -8.17 -11.46
CA GLU A 161 -7.00 -7.26 -10.78
C GLU A 161 -7.68 -6.52 -9.61
N ASN A 162 -9.00 -6.68 -9.45
CA ASN A 162 -9.78 -6.11 -8.37
C ASN A 162 -10.26 -7.20 -7.40
N GLN A 163 -9.42 -7.55 -6.42
CA GLN A 163 -9.69 -8.50 -5.33
C GLN A 163 -9.42 -7.83 -3.98
N PRO A 164 -10.31 -6.91 -3.53
CA PRO A 164 -10.14 -6.16 -2.31
C PRO A 164 -10.40 -6.99 -1.05
#